data_AF-K4ICY9-F1
#
_entry.id   AF-K4ICY9-F1
#
_cell.length_a   1.000
_cell.length_b   1.000
_cell.length_c   1.000
_cell.angle_alpha   90.00
_cell.angle_beta   90.00
_cell.angle_gamma   90.00
#
_symmetry.space_group_name_H-M   'P 1'
#
loop_
_entity.id
_entity.type
_entity.pdbx_description
1 polymer ?
#
loop_
_entity_poly.entity_id
_entity_poly.type
_entity_poly.pdbx_seq_one_letter_code
_entity_poly.pdbx_strand_id
1 'polypeptide(L)' 'MKNILIISAIIWAVVILLASYLYSGTENYKYLFGVLLVAAGLQNALIYNAMKKQ' A
#
# COMPACT_ATOMS: atom_id res chain seq x y z
N MET A 1 7.35 3.82 17.27
CA MET A 1 8.00 4.09 15.96
C MET A 1 7.70 3.01 14.92
N LYS A 2 7.99 1.73 15.17
CA LYS A 2 7.54 0.60 14.31
C LYS A 2 6.01 0.54 14.15
N ASN A 3 5.28 1.00 15.17
CA ASN A 3 3.82 0.99 15.18
C ASN A 3 3.21 1.79 14.02
N ILE A 4 3.82 2.90 13.59
CA ILE A 4 3.32 3.71 12.45
C ILE A 4 3.50 2.95 11.14
N LEU A 5 4.66 2.33 10.92
CA LEU A 5 4.92 1.50 9.74
C LEU A 5 4.02 0.26 9.71
N ILE A 6 3.77 -0.36 10.87
CA ILE A 6 2.85 -1.50 11.00
C ILE A 6 1.42 -1.08 10.70
N ILE A 7 0.94 0.06 11.24
CA ILE A 7 -0.40 0.59 10.95
C ILE A 7 -0.54 0.91 9.45
N SER A 8 0.48 1.56 8.85
CA SER A 8 0.52 1.83 7.41
C SER A 8 0.42 0.55 6.59
N ALA A 9 1.17 -0.50 6.95
CA ALA A 9 1.13 -1.79 6.27
C ALA A 9 -0.24 -2.48 6.40
N ILE A 10 -0.88 -2.41 7.56
CA ILE A 10 -2.24 -2.96 7.78
C ILE A 10 -3.26 -2.20 6.92
N ILE A 11 -3.20 -0.87 6.88
CA ILE A 11 -4.10 -0.06 6.04
C ILE A 11 -3.93 -0.45 4.57
N TRP A 12 -2.69 -0.53 4.08
CA TRP A 12 -2.44 -0.94 2.69
C TRP A 12 -2.86 -2.38 2.39
N ALA A 13 -2.72 -3.31 3.33
CA ALA A 13 -3.24 -4.66 3.17
C ALA A 13 -4.76 -4.68 3.01
N VAL A 14 -5.49 -3.89 3.81
CA VAL A 14 -6.95 -3.75 3.69
C VAL A 14 -7.34 -3.09 2.37
N VAL A 15 -6.65 -2.02 1.96
CA VAL A 15 -6.89 -1.34 0.68
C VAL A 15 -6.70 -2.28 -0.50
N ILE A 16 -5.61 -3.06 -0.50
CA ILE A 16 -5.32 -4.03 -1.55
C ILE A 16 -6.40 -5.10 -1.58
N LEU A 17 -6.78 -5.68 -0.44
CA LEU A 17 -7.84 -6.69 -0.37
C LEU A 17 -9.20 -6.18 -0.87
N LEU A 18 -9.58 -4.96 -0.49
CA LEU A 18 -10.82 -4.33 -0.96
C LEU A 18 -10.77 -4.06 -2.46
N ALA A 19 -9.65 -3.54 -2.97
CA ALA A 19 -9.47 -3.32 -4.40
C ALA A 19 -9.51 -4.64 -5.18
N SER A 20 -8.88 -5.70 -4.65
CA SER A 20 -8.96 -7.05 -5.21
C SER A 20 -10.38 -7.56 -5.24
N TYR A 21 -11.13 -7.42 -4.16
CA TYR A 21 -12.53 -7.86 -4.11
C TYR A 21 -13.40 -7.12 -5.15
N LEU A 22 -13.29 -5.79 -5.20
CA LEU A 22 -14.12 -4.94 -6.08
C LEU A 22 -13.76 -5.03 -7.56
N TYR A 23 -12.46 -5.22 -7.88
CA TYR A 23 -11.97 -5.13 -9.26
C TYR A 23 -11.46 -6.45 -9.83
N SER A 24 -11.51 -7.57 -9.09
CA SER A 24 -11.04 -8.89 -9.55
C SER A 24 -11.60 -9.35 -10.89
N GLY A 25 -12.83 -8.95 -11.23
CA GLY A 25 -13.48 -9.28 -12.51
C GLY A 25 -13.06 -8.41 -13.70
N THR A 26 -12.24 -7.39 -13.48
CA THR A 26 -11.81 -6.47 -14.56
C THR A 26 -10.49 -6.94 -15.17
N GLU A 27 -10.37 -6.87 -16.50
CA GLU A 27 -9.13 -7.23 -17.22
C GLU A 27 -7.92 -6.42 -16.75
N ASN A 28 -8.18 -5.19 -16.27
CA ASN A 28 -7.16 -4.25 -15.81
C ASN A 28 -6.72 -4.44 -14.35
N TYR A 29 -7.27 -5.43 -13.64
CA TYR A 29 -6.92 -5.68 -12.25
C TYR A 29 -5.42 -5.89 -12.03
N LYS A 30 -4.72 -6.53 -12.98
CA LYS A 30 -3.26 -6.75 -12.91
C LYS A 30 -2.49 -5.43 -12.81
N TYR A 31 -2.91 -4.42 -13.57
CA TYR A 31 -2.29 -3.10 -13.55
C TYR A 31 -2.66 -2.35 -12.26
N LEU A 32 -3.93 -2.42 -11.84
CA LEU A 32 -4.38 -1.82 -10.59
C LEU A 32 -3.61 -2.38 -9.39
N PHE A 33 -3.48 -3.70 -9.31
CA PHE A 33 -2.73 -4.38 -8.26
C PHE A 33 -1.25 -3.97 -8.25
N GLY A 34 -0.62 -3.92 -9.42
CA GLY A 34 0.77 -3.45 -9.55
C GLY A 34 0.96 -2.02 -9.06
N VAL A 35 0.07 -1.11 -9.47
CA VAL A 35 0.10 0.30 -9.02
C VAL A 35 -0.09 0.41 -7.51
N LEU A 36 -1.03 -0.34 -6.92
CA LEU A 36 -1.26 -0.35 -5.47
C LEU A 36 -0.03 -0.84 -4.70
N LEU A 37 0.65 -1.88 -5.19
CA LEU A 37 1.89 -2.39 -4.59
C LEU A 37 3.02 -1.36 -4.64
N VAL A 38 3.22 -0.72 -5.79
CA VAL A 38 4.24 0.32 -5.95
C VAL A 38 3.93 1.51 -5.05
N ALA A 39 2.68 1.97 -5.03
CA ALA A 39 2.25 3.08 -4.19
C ALA A 39 2.43 2.78 -2.69
N ALA A 40 2.08 1.57 -2.24
CA ALA A 40 2.30 1.14 -0.85
C ALA A 40 3.78 1.15 -0.48
N GLY A 41 4.65 0.62 -1.36
CA GLY A 41 6.09 0.62 -1.16
C GLY A 41 6.67 2.03 -1.12
N LEU A 42 6.26 2.90 -2.05
CA LEU A 42 6.72 4.29 -2.12
C LEU A 42 6.31 5.08 -0.87
N GLN A 43 5.05 4.96 -0.45
CA GLN A 43 4.56 5.63 0.74
C GLN A 43 5.31 5.17 2.00
N ASN A 44 5.56 3.86 2.14
CA ASN A 44 6.34 3.35 3.26
C ASN A 44 7.80 3.84 3.23
N ALA A 45 8.42 3.94 2.05
CA ALA A 45 9.77 4.51 1.90
C ALA A 45 9.80 6.01 2.25
N LEU A 46 8.78 6.78 1.84
CA LEU A 46 8.65 8.19 2.18
C LEU A 46 8.45 8.41 3.68
N ILE A 47 7.56 7.63 4.32
CA ILE A 47 7.33 7.67 5.77
C ILE A 47 8.64 7.33 6.49
N TYR A 48 9.33 6.27 6.06
CA TYR A 48 10.62 5.88 6.66
C TYR A 48 11.67 7.00 6.55
N ASN A 49 11.78 7.65 5.38
CA ASN A 49 12.73 8.74 5.17
C ASN A 49 12.36 10.00 5.98
N ALA A 50 11.08 10.36 6.04
CA ALA A 50 10.60 11.48 6.84
C ALA A 50 10.85 11.24 8.35
N MET A 51 10.65 10.01 8.82
CA MET A 51 10.92 9.62 10.20
C MET A 51 12.41 9.60 10.55
N LYS A 52 13.30 9.28 9.60
CA LYS A 52 14.76 9.32 9.82
C LYS A 52 15.28 10.76 9.95
N LYS A 53 14.53 11.73 9.43
CA LYS A 53 14.91 13.15 9.40
C LYS A 53 14.40 13.93 10.63
N GLN A 54 13.50 13.35 11.42
CA GLN A 54 13.13 13.80 12.77
C GLN A 54 14.10 13.22 13.80
#